data_AF-A0A016W278-F1
#
_entry.id   AF-A0A016W278-F1
#
_cell.length_a   1.000
_cell.length_b   1.000
_cell.length_c   1.000
_cell.angle_alpha   90.00
_cell.angle_beta   90.00
_cell.angle_gamma   90.00
#
_symmetry.space_group_name_H-M   'P 1'
#
loop_
_entity.id
_entity.type
_entity.pdbx_description
1 polymer ?
#
loop_
_entity_poly.entity_id
_entity_poly.type
_entity_poly.pdbx_seq_one_letter_code
_entity_poly.pdbx_strand_id
1 'polypeptide(L)'
;MRIQAADRWWKELSMYGVKADMKFSSEIRHRTAKIVTHWSKMAWHDNVRLGCGINKCSNFYFAVCHYGPGGNDVGQYIYTVGETCTSCPSGTTCDSTTGLCA
;
A
#
# COMPACT_ATOMS: atom_id res chain seq x y z
N MET A 1 10.56 -6.60 17.48
CA MET A 1 9.31 -6.81 16.71
C MET A 1 9.70 -7.26 15.31
N ARG A 2 9.36 -8.49 14.89
CA ARG A 2 9.76 -8.98 13.55
C ARG A 2 8.73 -8.52 12.51
N ILE A 3 9.14 -7.68 11.57
CA ILE A 3 8.33 -7.04 10.50
C ILE A 3 7.90 -7.99 9.35
N GLN A 4 7.80 -9.29 9.60
CA GLN A 4 7.69 -10.31 8.54
C GLN A 4 6.47 -10.13 7.62
N ALA A 5 5.31 -9.72 8.16
CA ALA A 5 4.12 -9.52 7.36
C ALA A 5 4.26 -8.31 6.41
N ALA A 6 4.71 -7.17 6.95
CA ALA A 6 4.94 -5.95 6.18
C ALA A 6 5.99 -6.17 5.08
N ASP A 7 7.12 -6.80 5.40
CA ASP A 7 8.16 -7.11 4.41
C ASP A 7 7.66 -8.02 3.30
N ARG A 8 6.84 -9.02 3.65
CA ARG A 8 6.28 -9.96 2.67
C ARG A 8 5.32 -9.24 1.73
N TRP A 9 4.43 -8.42 2.26
CA TRP A 9 3.48 -7.65 1.46
C TRP A 9 4.18 -6.61 0.59
N TRP A 10 5.18 -5.90 1.13
CA TRP A 10 5.90 -4.86 0.39
C TRP A 10 6.71 -5.41 -0.78
N LYS A 11 7.30 -6.61 -0.63
CA LYS A 11 8.11 -7.26 -1.68
C LYS A 11 7.33 -7.66 -2.93
N GLU A 12 6.00 -7.65 -2.90
CA GLU A 12 5.19 -8.02 -4.07
C GLU A 12 5.50 -7.17 -5.30
N LEU A 13 5.75 -5.86 -5.12
CA LEU A 13 6.10 -4.98 -6.23
C LEU A 13 7.37 -5.44 -6.95
N SER A 14 8.45 -5.67 -6.19
CA SER A 14 9.74 -6.02 -6.79
C SER A 14 9.73 -7.40 -7.43
N MET A 15 8.87 -8.30 -6.96
CA MET A 15 8.74 -9.65 -7.51
C MET A 15 7.86 -9.72 -8.75
N TYR A 16 6.81 -8.92 -8.82
CA TYR A 16 5.72 -9.13 -9.78
C TYR A 16 5.36 -7.93 -10.63
N GLY A 17 5.69 -6.73 -10.18
CA GLY A 17 5.48 -5.48 -10.92
C GLY A 17 4.03 -5.06 -11.12
N VAL A 18 3.89 -3.76 -11.39
CA VAL A 18 2.69 -3.09 -11.89
C VAL A 18 3.09 -2.19 -13.06
N LYS A 19 2.10 -1.61 -13.75
CA LYS A 19 2.36 -0.61 -14.78
C LYS A 19 2.97 0.65 -14.16
N ALA A 20 3.84 1.33 -14.90
CA ALA A 20 4.58 2.51 -14.42
C ALA A 20 3.67 3.71 -14.08
N ASP A 21 2.47 3.76 -14.65
CA ASP A 21 1.46 4.78 -14.35
C ASP A 21 0.76 4.57 -13.00
N MET A 22 1.06 3.47 -12.29
CA MET A 22 0.48 3.11 -11.00
C MET A 22 -1.05 2.96 -11.01
N LYS A 23 -1.66 2.69 -12.17
CA LYS A 23 -3.10 2.46 -12.26
C LYS A 23 -3.48 1.11 -11.69
N PHE A 24 -4.39 1.08 -10.72
CA PHE A 24 -4.94 -0.14 -10.16
C PHE A 24 -6.06 -0.68 -11.04
N SER A 25 -5.73 -1.62 -11.93
CA SER A 25 -6.65 -2.13 -12.95
C SER A 25 -7.46 -3.35 -12.49
N SER A 26 -8.51 -3.69 -13.24
CA SER A 26 -9.32 -4.89 -12.97
C SER A 26 -8.47 -6.17 -13.05
N GLU A 27 -7.50 -6.20 -13.96
CA GLU A 27 -6.57 -7.33 -14.11
C GLU A 27 -5.69 -7.50 -12.89
N ILE A 28 -5.25 -6.39 -12.25
CA ILE A 28 -4.50 -6.44 -10.99
C ILE A 28 -5.39 -6.99 -9.86
N ARG A 29 -6.63 -6.49 -9.75
CA ARG A 29 -7.58 -6.90 -8.70
C ARG A 29 -7.89 -8.40 -8.73
N HIS A 30 -7.94 -8.99 -9.91
CA HIS A 30 -8.34 -10.39 -10.13
C HIS A 30 -7.17 -11.34 -10.39
N ARG A 31 -5.91 -10.92 -10.14
CA ARG A 31 -4.76 -11.83 -10.21
C ARG A 31 -5.00 -13.01 -9.26
N THR A 32 -4.75 -14.22 -9.73
CA THR A 32 -4.72 -15.45 -8.90
C THR A 32 -3.29 -15.92 -8.62
N ALA A 33 -2.31 -15.39 -9.37
CA ALA A 33 -0.88 -15.57 -9.16
C ALA A 33 -0.17 -14.23 -9.33
N LYS A 34 1.05 -14.09 -8.78
CA LYS A 34 1.82 -12.83 -8.84
C LYS A 34 1.03 -11.64 -8.24
N ILE A 35 0.43 -11.89 -7.07
CA ILE A 35 -0.42 -10.94 -6.33
C ILE A 35 0.40 -9.72 -5.92
N VAL A 36 -0.17 -8.54 -6.12
CA VAL A 36 0.42 -7.24 -5.72
C VAL A 36 -0.54 -6.39 -4.89
N THR A 37 -1.69 -6.97 -4.52
CA THR A 37 -2.78 -6.24 -3.86
C THR A 37 -2.48 -5.87 -2.42
N HIS A 38 -1.50 -6.51 -1.77
CA HIS A 38 -1.09 -6.12 -0.42
C HIS A 38 -0.15 -4.92 -0.50
N TRP A 39 0.84 -4.98 -1.39
CA TRP A 39 1.72 -3.84 -1.65
C TRP A 39 0.93 -2.60 -2.07
N SER A 40 -0.02 -2.73 -3.02
CA SER A 40 -0.79 -1.58 -3.48
C SER A 40 -1.61 -0.95 -2.38
N LYS A 41 -2.11 -1.73 -1.41
CA LYS A 41 -2.83 -1.21 -0.24
C LYS A 41 -1.91 -0.44 0.71
N MET A 42 -0.68 -0.93 0.92
CA MET A 42 0.35 -0.27 1.73
C MET A 42 0.80 1.06 1.11
N ALA A 43 0.94 1.11 -0.22
CA ALA A 43 1.40 2.29 -0.95
C ALA A 43 0.27 3.24 -1.38
N TRP A 44 -0.97 2.95 -0.98
CA TRP A 44 -2.14 3.70 -1.43
C TRP A 44 -2.14 5.12 -0.85
N HIS A 45 -2.21 6.13 -1.71
CA HIS A 45 -1.81 7.50 -1.38
C HIS A 45 -2.66 8.20 -0.31
N ASP A 46 -3.94 7.87 -0.19
CA ASP A 46 -4.85 8.52 0.75
C ASP A 46 -4.98 7.76 2.08
N ASN A 47 -4.29 6.62 2.24
CA ASN A 47 -4.31 5.86 3.47
C ASN A 47 -3.47 6.55 4.56
N VAL A 48 -4.16 7.30 5.42
CA VAL A 48 -3.57 8.03 6.55
C VAL A 48 -3.84 7.35 7.91
N ARG A 49 -4.56 6.22 7.92
CA ARG A 49 -4.85 5.44 9.13
C ARG A 49 -4.48 3.99 8.93
N LEU A 50 -3.77 3.43 9.90
CA LEU A 50 -3.36 2.03 9.94
C LEU A 50 -3.72 1.42 11.29
N GLY A 51 -4.38 0.27 11.28
CA GLY A 51 -4.64 -0.53 12.47
C GLY A 51 -4.30 -1.99 12.21
N CYS A 52 -3.43 -2.58 13.03
CA CYS A 52 -3.00 -3.97 12.85
C CYS A 52 -3.26 -4.80 14.11
N GLY A 53 -3.67 -6.05 13.91
CA GLY A 53 -3.82 -7.05 14.95
C GLY A 53 -2.99 -8.28 14.61
N ILE A 54 -2.32 -8.83 15.62
CA ILE A 54 -1.56 -10.08 15.51
C ILE A 54 -2.10 -11.04 16.56
N ASN A 55 -2.53 -12.22 16.14
CA ASN A 55 -2.97 -13.28 17.03
C ASN A 55 -2.10 -14.54 16.85
N LYS A 56 -1.81 -15.22 17.97
CA LYS A 56 -1.18 -16.53 17.94
C LYS A 56 -2.27 -17.60 17.85
N CYS A 57 -2.41 -18.21 16.68
CA CYS A 57 -3.22 -19.40 16.49
C CYS A 57 -2.41 -20.66 16.85
N SER A 58 -3.02 -21.85 16.80
CA SER A 58 -2.38 -23.09 17.26
C SER A 58 -0.96 -23.29 16.73
N ASN A 59 -0.78 -23.18 15.40
CA ASN A 59 0.49 -23.47 14.73
C ASN A 59 1.07 -22.29 13.93
N PHE A 60 0.43 -21.11 13.95
CA PHE A 60 0.88 -19.95 13.18
C PHE A 60 0.46 -18.64 13.83
N TYR A 61 1.15 -17.56 13.47
CA TYR A 61 0.70 -16.20 13.79
C TYR A 61 -0.11 -15.65 12.64
N PHE A 62 -1.28 -15.10 12.94
CA PHE A 62 -2.13 -14.43 11.97
C PHE A 62 -2.05 -12.93 12.17
N ALA A 63 -1.59 -12.22 11.14
CA ALA A 63 -1.47 -10.77 11.14
C ALA A 63 -2.46 -10.18 10.14
N VAL A 64 -3.25 -9.21 10.61
CA VAL A 64 -4.22 -8.48 9.80
C VAL A 64 -3.96 -6.99 9.99
N CYS A 65 -3.93 -6.23 8.90
CA CYS A 65 -3.89 -4.77 8.93
C CYS A 65 -5.06 -4.21 8.13
N HIS A 66 -5.74 -3.24 8.72
CA HIS A 66 -6.75 -2.41 8.09
C HIS A 66 -6.17 -1.03 7.79
N TYR A 67 -6.55 -0.50 6.63
CA TYR A 67 -6.10 0.80 6.13
C TYR A 67 -7.32 1.70 5.92
N GLY A 68 -7.22 2.95 6.33
CA GLY A 68 -8.28 3.96 6.19
C GLY A 68 -7.78 5.18 5.40
N PRO A 69 -8.57 5.68 4.42
CA PRO A 69 -9.97 5.37 4.17
C PRO A 69 -10.19 4.06 3.38
N GLY A 70 -9.19 3.53 2.68
CA GLY A 70 -9.42 2.35 1.85
C GLY A 70 -8.38 2.13 0.76
N GLY A 71 -8.84 2.02 -0.49
CA GLY A 71 -7.98 1.74 -1.65
C GLY A 71 -8.09 0.35 -2.26
N ASN A 72 -7.24 0.06 -3.25
CA ASN A 72 -7.42 -1.02 -4.22
C ASN A 72 -8.74 -0.88 -5.01
N ASP A 73 -9.10 0.37 -5.29
CA ASP A 73 -10.28 0.74 -6.05
C ASP A 73 -9.96 0.64 -7.55
N VAL A 74 -10.73 -0.18 -8.26
CA VAL A 74 -10.49 -0.46 -9.67
C VAL A 74 -10.68 0.82 -10.48
N GLY A 75 -9.69 1.15 -11.30
CA GLY A 75 -9.68 2.35 -12.15
C GLY A 75 -9.00 3.56 -11.50
N GLN A 76 -8.73 3.52 -10.19
CA GLN A 76 -7.98 4.55 -9.48
C GLN A 76 -6.47 4.30 -9.56
N TYR A 77 -5.68 5.29 -9.13
CA TYR A 77 -4.24 5.21 -9.04
C TYR A 77 -3.80 4.85 -7.62
N ILE A 78 -2.79 4.00 -7.49
CA ILE A 78 -2.20 3.64 -6.19
C ILE A 78 -1.61 4.90 -5.55
N TYR A 79 -0.86 5.66 -6.34
CA TYR A 79 -0.46 7.03 -6.06
C TYR A 79 -0.22 7.78 -7.36
N THR A 80 -0.30 9.11 -7.32
CA THR A 80 0.03 9.95 -8.48
C THR A 80 1.55 9.96 -8.68
N VAL A 81 1.98 9.58 -9.88
CA VAL A 81 3.40 9.66 -10.26
C VAL A 81 3.76 11.11 -10.56
N GLY A 82 4.78 11.64 -9.89
CA GLY A 82 5.24 13.01 -10.05
C GLY A 82 6.45 13.30 -9.16
N GLU A 83 6.92 14.54 -9.21
CA GLU A 83 7.97 15.00 -8.30
C GLU A 83 7.45 15.03 -6.86
N THR A 84 8.26 14.53 -5.93
CA THR A 84 7.93 14.45 -4.50
C THR A 84 7.46 15.80 -3.98
N CYS A 85 6.40 15.80 -3.16
CA CYS A 85 5.86 16.99 -2.50
C CYS A 85 5.24 18.08 -3.40
N THR A 86 5.03 17.82 -4.69
CA THR A 86 4.37 18.78 -5.60
C THR A 86 2.84 18.76 -5.55
N SER A 87 2.25 17.75 -4.91
CA SER A 87 0.80 17.51 -4.89
C SER A 87 0.27 17.13 -3.49
N CYS A 88 0.84 17.70 -2.43
CA CYS A 88 0.32 17.44 -1.07
C CYS A 88 -1.12 17.96 -0.92
N PRO A 89 -2.02 17.19 -0.26
CA PRO A 89 -3.39 17.63 -0.01
C PRO A 89 -3.45 18.94 0.79
N SER A 90 -4.50 19.72 0.56
CA SER A 90 -4.75 20.95 1.32
C SER A 90 -4.79 20.67 2.83
N GLY A 91 -4.09 21.51 3.60
CA GLY A 91 -4.00 21.36 5.06
C GLY A 91 -2.88 20.44 5.53
N THR A 92 -2.08 19.87 4.62
CA THR A 92 -0.86 19.12 4.95
C THR A 92 0.37 19.87 4.47
N THR A 93 1.52 19.58 5.07
CA THR A 93 2.84 20.08 4.67
C THR A 93 3.74 18.92 4.29
N CYS A 94 4.59 19.12 3.30
CA CYS A 94 5.62 18.13 2.96
C CYS A 94 6.70 18.09 4.05
N ASP A 95 7.00 16.90 4.55
CA ASP A 95 8.25 16.60 5.21
C ASP A 95 9.32 16.34 4.15
N SER A 96 10.23 17.30 3.97
CA SER A 96 11.32 17.20 2.98
C SER A 96 12.31 16.07 3.25
N THR A 97 12.37 15.54 4.48
CA THR A 97 13.26 14.44 4.83
C THR A 97 12.69 13.08 4.39
N THR A 98 11.37 12.91 4.49
CA THR A 98 10.70 11.64 4.16
C THR A 98 9.99 11.65 2.81
N GLY A 99 9.69 12.84 2.27
CA GLY A 99 8.89 13.01 1.06
C GLY A 99 7.40 12.76 1.26
N LEU A 100 6.92 12.71 2.51
CA LEU A 100 5.53 12.44 2.87
C LEU A 100 4.80 13.74 3.28
N CYS A 101 3.49 13.78 3.03
CA CYS A 101 2.64 14.91 3.44
C CYS A 101 2.01 14.61 4.81
N ALA A 102 2.06 15.56 5.75
CA ALA A 102 1.52 15.44 7.11
C ALA A 102 0.89 16.74 7.62
#